data_AF-A0A657AM30-F1
#
_entry.id   AF-A0A657AM30-F1
#
_cell.length_a   1.000
_cell.length_b   1.000
_cell.length_c   1.000
_cell.angle_alpha   90.00
_cell.angle_beta   90.00
_cell.angle_gamma   90.00
#
_symmetry.space_group_name_H-M   'P 1'
#
loop_
_entity.id
_entity.type
_entity.pdbx_description
1 polymer ?
#
loop_
_entity_poly.entity_id
_entity_poly.type
_entity_poly.pdbx_seq_one_letter_code
_entity_poly.pdbx_strand_id
1 'polypeptide(L)'
;MEVTNKDLVQAVESETLQKNVPVQYRDPENRWFGLTTRTRSIYASKERANLADIQNYEDLSKPVWKGRICTRSGKHPYNLALIASMIAHHGEAEAKTWLQGVKDNLARRPQGNDRAQVKAINEGICDLSLGNNYYFGKMLNDKAQVAWANSVHLTFPNQGNRGTHVNISA
;
A
#
# COMPACT_ATOMS: atom_id res chain seq x y z
N MET A 1 15.84 -10.84 0.23
CA MET A 1 15.17 -10.33 -0.98
C MET A 1 15.28 -11.40 -2.06
N GLU A 2 14.29 -11.62 -2.94
CA GLU A 2 14.27 -12.82 -3.81
C GLU A 2 15.54 -13.01 -4.64
N VAL A 3 16.05 -11.94 -5.26
CA VAL A 3 17.28 -11.97 -6.07
C VAL A 3 18.54 -12.25 -5.22
N THR A 4 18.56 -11.78 -3.97
CA THR A 4 19.61 -12.08 -3.00
C THR A 4 19.62 -13.54 -2.59
N ASN A 5 18.44 -14.11 -2.30
CA ASN A 5 18.32 -15.51 -1.91
C ASN A 5 18.61 -16.49 -3.05
N LYS A 6 18.63 -16.00 -4.30
CA LYS A 6 19.00 -16.77 -5.50
C LYS A 6 20.46 -16.54 -5.92
N ASP A 7 21.24 -15.85 -5.09
CA ASP A 7 22.65 -15.54 -5.35
C ASP A 7 22.89 -14.82 -6.70
N LEU A 8 21.96 -13.93 -7.09
CA LEU A 8 22.02 -13.16 -8.34
C LEU A 8 22.62 -11.75 -8.17
N VAL A 9 23.09 -11.42 -6.97
CA VAL A 9 23.65 -10.10 -6.61
C VAL A 9 24.93 -10.29 -5.81
N GLN A 10 25.79 -9.28 -5.81
CA GLN A 10 27.05 -9.26 -5.06
C GLN A 10 27.08 -8.11 -4.05
N ALA A 11 27.90 -8.24 -3.01
CA ALA A 11 28.10 -7.18 -2.03
C ALA A 11 28.81 -5.98 -2.66
N VAL A 12 28.41 -4.76 -2.27
CA VAL A 12 29.06 -3.52 -2.68
C VAL A 12 29.50 -2.75 -1.43
N GLU A 13 30.81 -2.65 -1.23
CA GLU A 13 31.38 -1.83 -0.17
C GLU A 13 31.48 -0.38 -0.64
N SER A 14 30.72 0.52 -0.01
CA SER A 14 30.71 1.95 -0.33
C SER A 14 30.39 2.77 0.91
N GLU A 15 31.35 3.56 1.38
CA GLU A 15 31.16 4.51 2.48
C GLU A 15 30.04 5.50 2.18
N THR A 16 29.91 5.92 0.92
CA THR A 16 28.83 6.83 0.50
C THR A 16 27.47 6.19 0.68
N LEU A 17 27.29 4.93 0.26
CA LEU A 17 26.01 4.23 0.43
C LEU A 17 25.73 3.95 1.91
N GLN A 18 26.72 3.52 2.68
CA GLN A 18 26.56 3.23 4.11
C GLN A 18 26.23 4.50 4.93
N LYS A 19 26.80 5.65 4.55
CA LYS A 19 26.52 6.94 5.19
C LYS A 19 25.16 7.50 4.82
N ASN A 20 24.76 7.37 3.55
CA ASN A 20 23.54 8.01 3.03
C ASN A 20 22.28 7.15 3.18
N VAL A 21 22.42 5.82 3.26
CA VAL A 21 21.29 4.88 3.35
C VAL A 21 21.22 4.30 4.78
N PRO A 22 20.18 4.64 5.55
CA PRO A 22 19.99 4.10 6.90
C PRO A 22 20.00 2.58 6.95
N VAL A 23 20.48 2.00 8.06
CA VAL A 23 20.69 0.54 8.20
C VAL A 23 19.42 -0.27 7.94
N GLN A 24 18.25 0.23 8.32
CA GLN A 24 16.96 -0.41 8.08
C GLN A 24 16.52 -0.45 6.61
N TYR A 25 17.22 0.27 5.73
CA TYR A 25 16.91 0.38 4.30
C TYR A 25 18.04 -0.18 3.41
N ARG A 26 18.92 -1.03 3.95
CA ARG A 26 19.96 -1.71 3.19
C ARG A 26 20.19 -3.12 3.73
N ASP A 27 20.79 -3.96 2.91
CA ASP A 27 21.18 -5.31 3.32
C ASP A 27 22.30 -5.26 4.37
N PRO A 28 22.26 -6.08 5.43
CA PRO A 28 23.38 -6.22 6.36
C PRO A 28 24.67 -6.71 5.69
N GLU A 29 24.54 -7.47 4.61
CA GLU A 29 25.65 -7.98 3.78
C GLU A 29 25.93 -7.10 2.55
N ASN A 30 25.41 -5.87 2.52
CA ASN A 30 25.66 -4.88 1.46
C ASN A 30 25.29 -5.34 0.02
N ARG A 31 24.37 -6.30 -0.13
CA ARG A 31 23.93 -6.80 -1.46
C ARG A 31 22.81 -6.00 -2.11
N TRP A 32 22.14 -5.11 -1.37
CA TRP A 32 21.14 -4.19 -1.89
C TRP A 32 21.03 -2.94 -1.01
N PHE A 33 20.66 -1.80 -1.60
CA PHE A 33 20.51 -0.51 -0.93
C PHE A 33 19.24 0.19 -1.41
N GLY A 34 18.39 0.63 -0.48
CA GLY A 34 17.15 1.33 -0.80
C GLY A 34 17.41 2.71 -1.41
N LEU A 35 16.80 2.96 -2.57
CA LEU A 35 16.86 4.24 -3.28
C LEU A 35 15.64 5.12 -2.99
N THR A 36 14.45 4.51 -2.95
CA THR A 36 13.20 5.24 -2.68
C THR A 36 12.28 4.47 -1.77
N THR A 37 11.51 5.20 -0.96
CA THR A 37 10.42 4.66 -0.14
C THR A 37 9.07 5.08 -0.71
N ARG A 38 8.07 4.23 -0.54
CA ARG A 38 6.69 4.51 -0.97
C ARG A 38 5.71 3.88 0.00
N THR A 39 4.78 4.68 0.52
CA THR A 39 3.75 4.16 1.43
C THR A 39 2.69 3.42 0.62
N ARG A 40 2.18 2.31 1.16
CA ARG A 40 0.98 1.64 0.66
C ARG A 40 -0.22 2.21 1.40
N SER A 41 -0.71 3.36 0.96
CA SER A 41 -1.74 4.13 1.63
C SER A 41 -3.17 3.65 1.29
N ILE A 42 -4.13 4.15 2.07
CA ILE A 42 -5.56 3.99 1.77
C ILE A 42 -6.03 5.30 1.13
N TYR A 43 -6.72 5.20 0.01
CA TYR A 43 -7.47 6.30 -0.59
C TYR A 43 -8.91 6.18 -0.17
N ALA A 44 -9.48 7.23 0.41
CA ALA A 44 -10.85 7.26 0.91
C ALA A 44 -11.65 8.34 0.20
N SER A 45 -12.87 8.04 -0.25
CA SER A 45 -13.80 9.01 -0.82
C SER A 45 -14.01 10.18 0.14
N LYS A 46 -13.83 11.42 -0.31
CA LYS A 46 -14.12 12.61 0.52
C LYS A 46 -15.60 12.74 0.85
N GLU A 47 -16.46 12.25 -0.04
CA GLU A 47 -17.91 12.40 0.07
C GLU A 47 -18.55 11.25 0.87
N ARG A 48 -18.02 10.04 0.72
CA ARG A 48 -18.73 8.81 1.14
C ARG A 48 -18.02 8.00 2.22
N ALA A 49 -16.78 8.35 2.56
CA ALA A 49 -16.03 7.67 3.63
C ALA A 49 -15.80 8.60 4.81
N ASN A 50 -16.26 8.19 5.99
CA ASN A 50 -15.90 8.84 7.24
C ASN A 50 -14.51 8.37 7.68
N LEU A 51 -13.57 9.30 7.82
CA LEU A 51 -12.18 8.96 8.17
C LEU A 51 -12.07 8.32 9.56
N ALA A 52 -12.98 8.60 10.49
CA ALA A 52 -13.00 7.97 11.80
C ALA A 52 -13.18 6.44 11.73
N ASP A 53 -13.80 5.93 10.65
CA ASP A 53 -14.05 4.50 10.44
C ASP A 53 -12.87 3.77 9.78
N ILE A 54 -11.79 4.48 9.41
CA ILE A 54 -10.64 3.96 8.66
C ILE A 54 -9.30 4.55 9.15
N GLN A 55 -8.86 4.10 10.32
CA GLN A 55 -7.61 4.52 10.96
C GLN A 55 -6.47 3.52 10.75
N ASN A 56 -6.78 2.26 10.48
CA ASN A 56 -5.83 1.15 10.38
C ASN A 56 -6.11 0.28 9.15
N TYR A 57 -5.13 -0.48 8.66
CA TYR A 57 -5.37 -1.48 7.61
C TYR A 57 -6.44 -2.51 8.02
N GLU A 58 -6.47 -2.87 9.30
CA GLU A 58 -7.41 -3.79 9.92
C GLU A 58 -8.86 -3.35 9.70
N ASP A 59 -9.10 -2.03 9.69
CA ASP A 59 -10.43 -1.47 9.54
C ASP A 59 -11.03 -1.79 8.17
N LEU A 60 -10.23 -2.07 7.14
CA LEU A 60 -10.69 -2.50 5.81
C LEU A 60 -11.51 -3.81 5.86
N SER A 61 -11.37 -4.61 6.92
CA SER A 61 -12.14 -5.84 7.11
C SER A 61 -13.49 -5.62 7.81
N LYS A 62 -13.78 -4.41 8.30
CA LYS A 62 -15.01 -4.14 9.06
C LYS A 62 -16.27 -4.22 8.18
N PRO A 63 -17.42 -4.66 8.72
CA PRO A 63 -18.67 -4.79 7.96
C PRO A 63 -19.19 -3.51 7.31
N VAL A 64 -18.90 -2.33 7.87
CA VAL A 64 -19.30 -1.03 7.31
C VAL A 64 -18.75 -0.79 5.89
N TRP A 65 -17.70 -1.52 5.49
CA TRP A 65 -17.07 -1.45 4.19
C TRP A 65 -17.51 -2.54 3.21
N LYS A 66 -18.54 -3.34 3.55
CA LYS A 66 -19.04 -4.43 2.70
C LYS A 66 -19.46 -3.92 1.32
N GLY A 67 -18.79 -4.40 0.28
CA GLY A 67 -19.04 -3.98 -1.10
C GLY A 67 -18.54 -2.57 -1.43
N ARG A 68 -17.64 -1.99 -0.63
CA ARG A 68 -17.20 -0.58 -0.75
C ARG A 68 -15.69 -0.44 -0.98
N ILE A 69 -14.96 -1.54 -1.19
CA ILE A 69 -13.51 -1.52 -1.41
C ILE A 69 -13.16 -1.91 -2.85
N CYS A 70 -12.33 -1.10 -3.51
CA CYS A 70 -11.66 -1.50 -4.74
C CYS A 70 -10.17 -1.74 -4.50
N THR A 71 -9.61 -2.74 -5.19
CA THR A 71 -8.16 -2.95 -5.18
C THR A 71 -7.71 -3.58 -6.49
N ARG A 72 -6.42 -3.49 -6.76
CA ARG A 72 -5.78 -4.31 -7.79
C ARG A 72 -5.55 -5.73 -7.29
N SER A 73 -5.10 -6.61 -8.19
CA SER A 73 -4.75 -8.00 -7.85
C SER A 73 -3.96 -8.11 -6.53
N GLY A 74 -4.40 -8.99 -5.63
CA GLY A 74 -3.70 -9.30 -4.39
C GLY A 74 -2.31 -9.91 -4.62
N LYS A 75 -2.09 -10.52 -5.80
CA LYS A 75 -0.79 -11.07 -6.22
C LYS A 75 0.21 -10.01 -6.69
N HIS A 76 -0.21 -8.74 -6.79
CA HIS A 76 0.72 -7.69 -7.18
C HIS A 76 1.76 -7.47 -6.06
N PRO A 77 3.07 -7.27 -6.37
CA PRO A 77 4.12 -7.13 -5.35
C PRO A 77 3.80 -6.13 -4.23
N TYR A 78 3.12 -5.02 -4.55
CA TYR A 78 2.72 -4.02 -3.55
C TYR A 78 1.72 -4.55 -2.51
N ASN A 79 0.78 -5.39 -2.94
CA ASN A 79 -0.19 -6.01 -2.04
C ASN A 79 0.45 -7.20 -1.32
N LEU A 80 1.29 -7.99 -1.99
CA LEU A 80 2.05 -9.07 -1.34
C LEU A 80 2.91 -8.55 -0.19
N ALA A 81 3.61 -7.44 -0.38
CA ALA A 81 4.43 -6.83 0.67
C ALA A 81 3.59 -6.30 1.85
N LEU A 82 2.42 -5.71 1.60
CA LEU A 82 1.49 -5.31 2.66
C LEU A 82 0.94 -6.55 3.41
N ILE A 83 0.57 -7.61 2.69
CA ILE A 83 0.08 -8.83 3.33
C ILE A 83 1.20 -9.48 4.16
N ALA A 84 2.44 -9.49 3.66
CA ALA A 84 3.60 -9.96 4.40
C ALA A 84 3.84 -9.14 5.68
N SER A 85 3.67 -7.80 5.65
CA SER A 85 3.78 -7.01 6.88
C SER A 85 2.63 -7.27 7.85
N MET A 86 1.40 -7.50 7.36
CA MET A 86 0.30 -7.93 8.22
C MET A 86 0.61 -9.27 8.89
N ILE A 87 1.19 -10.25 8.17
CA ILE A 87 1.64 -11.52 8.75
C ILE A 87 2.75 -11.29 9.79
N ALA A 88 3.73 -10.44 9.49
CA ALA A 88 4.83 -10.16 10.41
C ALA A 88 4.37 -9.51 11.73
N HIS A 89 3.31 -8.70 11.69
CA HIS A 89 2.79 -8.01 12.87
C HIS A 89 1.72 -8.78 13.64
N HIS A 90 0.95 -9.64 12.97
CA HIS A 90 -0.23 -10.29 13.57
C HIS A 90 -0.16 -11.81 13.59
N GLY A 91 0.75 -12.42 12.84
CA GLY A 91 0.73 -13.86 12.58
C GLY A 91 -0.12 -14.22 11.35
N GLU A 92 0.03 -15.46 10.90
CA GLU A 92 -0.63 -15.94 9.67
C GLU A 92 -2.15 -16.07 9.81
N ALA A 93 -2.63 -16.55 10.96
CA ALA A 93 -4.05 -16.81 11.17
C ALA A 93 -4.89 -15.51 11.17
N GLU A 94 -4.40 -14.49 11.88
CA GLU A 94 -4.99 -13.17 11.99
C GLU A 94 -4.91 -12.43 10.66
N ALA A 95 -3.76 -12.47 9.97
CA ALA A 95 -3.60 -11.87 8.66
C ALA A 95 -4.52 -12.52 7.61
N LYS A 96 -4.70 -13.85 7.66
CA LYS A 96 -5.65 -14.57 6.79
C LYS A 96 -7.09 -14.14 7.06
N THR A 97 -7.48 -14.02 8.33
CA THR A 97 -8.81 -13.55 8.73
C THR A 97 -9.08 -12.14 8.22
N TRP A 98 -8.12 -11.24 8.43
CA TRP A 98 -8.17 -9.88 7.89
C TRP A 98 -8.31 -9.88 6.37
N LEU A 99 -7.46 -10.62 5.66
CA LEU A 99 -7.46 -10.65 4.19
C LEU A 99 -8.77 -11.21 3.63
N GLN A 100 -9.36 -12.19 4.30
CA GLN A 100 -10.68 -12.72 3.94
C GLN A 100 -11.77 -11.67 4.16
N GLY A 101 -11.75 -10.94 5.28
CA GLY A 101 -12.67 -9.81 5.49
C GLY A 101 -12.52 -8.70 4.43
N VAL A 102 -11.29 -8.34 4.07
CA VAL A 102 -11.04 -7.39 2.97
C VAL A 102 -11.59 -7.90 1.64
N LYS A 103 -11.37 -9.19 1.33
CA LYS A 103 -11.90 -9.84 0.12
C LYS A 103 -13.43 -9.81 0.11
N ASP A 104 -14.06 -10.06 1.24
CA ASP A 104 -15.51 -10.06 1.37
C ASP A 104 -16.09 -8.64 1.25
N ASN A 105 -15.30 -7.60 1.52
CA ASN A 105 -15.66 -6.20 1.39
C ASN A 105 -15.42 -5.60 0.00
N LEU A 106 -14.91 -6.39 -0.96
CA LEU A 106 -14.66 -5.89 -2.30
C LEU A 106 -15.97 -5.56 -3.04
N ALA A 107 -16.02 -4.37 -3.64
CA ALA A 107 -17.12 -3.92 -4.50
C ALA A 107 -17.16 -4.68 -5.83
N ARG A 108 -16.00 -5.19 -6.28
CA ARG A 108 -15.82 -5.91 -7.54
C ARG A 108 -14.55 -6.76 -7.52
N ARG A 109 -14.41 -7.67 -8.48
CA ARG A 109 -13.17 -8.43 -8.66
C ARG A 109 -11.97 -7.49 -8.85
N PRO A 110 -10.80 -7.79 -8.27
CA PRO A 110 -9.64 -6.94 -8.41
C PRO A 110 -9.21 -6.77 -9.87
N GLN A 111 -8.99 -5.54 -10.31
CA GLN A 111 -8.64 -5.22 -11.70
C GLN A 111 -7.89 -3.89 -11.80
N GLY A 112 -7.22 -3.64 -12.93
CA GLY A 112 -6.52 -2.38 -13.19
C GLY A 112 -5.30 -2.12 -12.29
N ASN A 113 -4.82 -0.88 -12.31
CA ASN A 113 -3.70 -0.39 -11.50
C ASN A 113 -4.20 0.51 -10.35
N ASP A 114 -3.30 1.02 -9.51
CA ASP A 114 -3.63 1.87 -8.35
C ASP A 114 -4.45 3.12 -8.75
N ARG A 115 -4.08 3.81 -9.83
CA ARG A 115 -4.80 5.01 -10.30
C ARG A 115 -6.21 4.66 -10.77
N ALA A 116 -6.40 3.50 -11.39
CA ALA A 116 -7.72 3.02 -11.77
C ALA A 116 -8.62 2.75 -10.55
N GLN A 117 -8.06 2.49 -9.36
CA GLN A 117 -8.86 2.35 -8.14
C GLN A 117 -9.31 3.71 -7.62
N VAL A 118 -8.45 4.73 -7.68
CA VAL A 118 -8.83 6.11 -7.33
C VAL A 118 -9.86 6.66 -8.30
N LYS A 119 -9.71 6.37 -9.61
CA LYS A 119 -10.75 6.63 -10.61
C LYS A 119 -12.08 5.96 -10.24
N ALA A 120 -12.06 4.70 -9.79
CA ALA A 120 -13.26 4.00 -9.39
C ALA A 120 -13.96 4.63 -8.17
N ILE A 121 -13.18 5.20 -7.24
CA ILE A 121 -13.74 5.99 -6.14
C ILE A 121 -14.39 7.26 -6.69
N ASN A 122 -13.71 7.98 -7.59
CA ASN A 122 -14.26 9.16 -8.23
C ASN A 122 -15.58 8.87 -8.98
N GLU A 123 -15.70 7.68 -9.58
CA GLU A 123 -16.89 7.22 -10.32
C GLU A 123 -17.97 6.61 -9.42
N GLY A 124 -17.79 6.59 -8.09
CA GLY A 124 -18.79 6.08 -7.16
C GLY A 124 -18.90 4.55 -7.07
N ILE A 125 -17.96 3.82 -7.67
CA ILE A 125 -17.99 2.34 -7.69
C ILE A 125 -17.63 1.75 -6.32
N CYS A 126 -16.80 2.46 -5.56
CA CYS A 126 -16.34 2.08 -4.23
C CYS A 126 -15.94 3.34 -3.47
N ASP A 127 -15.66 3.18 -2.18
CA ASP A 127 -15.35 4.30 -1.29
C ASP A 127 -13.93 4.25 -0.77
N LEU A 128 -13.32 3.06 -0.71
CA LEU A 128 -11.93 2.88 -0.31
C LEU A 128 -11.12 2.15 -1.38
N SER A 129 -9.82 2.45 -1.44
CA SER A 129 -8.87 1.62 -2.19
C SER A 129 -7.45 1.65 -1.61
N LEU A 130 -6.65 0.65 -1.96
CA LEU A 130 -5.22 0.60 -1.65
C LEU A 130 -4.40 1.10 -2.84
N GLY A 131 -3.52 2.06 -2.59
CA GLY A 131 -2.67 2.65 -3.62
C GLY A 131 -1.34 3.18 -3.05
N ASN A 132 -0.30 3.27 -3.87
CA ASN A 132 0.94 3.93 -3.43
C ASN A 132 0.78 5.46 -3.44
N ASN A 133 1.36 6.16 -2.46
CA ASN A 133 1.25 7.62 -2.32
C ASN A 133 1.71 8.42 -3.55
N TYR A 134 2.80 8.02 -4.22
CA TYR A 134 3.31 8.79 -5.36
C TYR A 134 2.31 8.85 -6.53
N TYR A 135 1.35 7.91 -6.64
CA TYR A 135 0.30 8.02 -7.65
C TYR A 135 -0.64 9.19 -7.38
N PHE A 136 -0.90 9.53 -6.11
CA PHE A 136 -1.64 10.73 -5.75
C PHE A 136 -0.96 11.98 -6.31
N GLY A 137 0.34 12.14 -6.04
CA GLY A 137 1.14 13.25 -6.56
C GLY A 137 1.18 13.28 -8.08
N LYS A 138 1.30 12.13 -8.75
CA LYS A 138 1.23 12.05 -10.22
C LYS A 138 -0.15 12.46 -10.76
N MET A 139 -1.24 12.04 -10.12
CA MET A 139 -2.60 12.41 -10.55
C MET A 139 -2.90 13.89 -10.35
N LEU A 140 -2.39 14.52 -9.28
CA LEU A 140 -2.51 15.95 -9.07
C LEU A 140 -1.83 16.79 -10.18
N ASN A 141 -0.75 16.26 -10.76
CA ASN A 141 0.00 16.90 -11.84
C ASN A 141 -0.48 16.51 -13.26
N ASP A 142 -1.56 15.73 -13.37
CA ASP A 142 -2.12 15.27 -14.64
C ASP A 142 -3.53 15.84 -14.81
N LYS A 143 -3.72 16.71 -15.82
CA LYS A 143 -5.01 17.38 -16.09
C LYS A 143 -6.17 16.41 -16.27
N ALA A 144 -5.92 15.20 -16.79
CA ALA A 144 -6.96 14.19 -16.99
C ALA A 144 -7.31 13.41 -15.71
N GLN A 145 -6.47 13.48 -14.68
CA GLN A 145 -6.59 12.66 -13.46
C GLN A 145 -6.73 13.49 -12.18
N VAL A 146 -6.52 14.81 -12.26
CA VAL A 146 -6.60 15.71 -11.10
C VAL A 146 -7.97 15.66 -10.42
N ALA A 147 -9.04 15.48 -11.18
CA ALA A 147 -10.39 15.29 -10.63
C ALA A 147 -10.45 14.04 -9.74
N TRP A 148 -9.81 12.94 -10.14
CA TRP A 148 -9.81 11.69 -9.37
C TRP A 148 -9.06 11.88 -8.05
N ALA A 149 -7.88 12.52 -8.08
CA ALA A 149 -7.14 12.83 -6.87
C ALA A 149 -7.94 13.76 -5.95
N ASN A 150 -8.62 14.77 -6.50
CA ASN A 150 -9.41 15.71 -5.71
C ASN A 150 -10.63 15.06 -5.05
N SER A 151 -11.11 13.93 -5.55
CA SER A 151 -12.25 13.17 -4.98
C SER A 151 -11.91 12.34 -3.74
N VAL A 152 -10.62 12.19 -3.39
CA VAL A 152 -10.17 11.30 -2.31
C VAL A 152 -9.28 12.00 -1.27
N HIS A 153 -9.36 11.54 -0.04
CA HIS A 153 -8.31 11.70 0.96
C HIS A 153 -7.25 10.62 0.76
N LEU A 154 -5.97 11.01 0.76
CA LEU A 154 -4.87 10.07 0.96
C LEU A 154 -4.66 9.91 2.47
N THR A 155 -4.90 8.72 3.01
CA THR A 155 -4.74 8.43 4.43
C THR A 155 -3.50 7.57 4.68
N PHE A 156 -2.89 7.80 5.83
CA PHE A 156 -1.73 7.07 6.32
C PHE A 156 -2.19 6.24 7.52
N PRO A 157 -2.63 4.98 7.32
CA PRO A 157 -3.16 4.18 8.41
C PRO A 157 -2.10 3.87 9.48
N ASN A 158 -2.56 3.39 10.63
CA ASN A 158 -1.75 2.83 11.71
C ASN A 158 -0.85 3.85 12.45
N GLN A 159 -1.16 5.16 12.39
CA GLN A 159 -0.37 6.19 13.09
C GLN A 159 -0.40 6.05 14.63
N GLY A 160 -1.45 5.47 15.19
CA GLY A 160 -1.56 5.20 16.62
C GLY A 160 -0.76 3.97 17.09
N ASN A 161 -0.11 3.23 16.19
CA ASN A 161 0.66 2.03 16.55
C ASN A 161 1.98 1.89 15.75
N ARG A 162 1.95 1.23 14.60
CA ARG A 162 3.13 0.77 13.84
C ARG A 162 3.47 1.63 12.63
N GLY A 163 2.64 2.63 12.33
CA GLY A 163 2.74 3.45 11.14
C GLY A 163 2.29 2.73 9.85
N THR A 164 2.23 3.50 8.77
CA THR A 164 1.82 3.01 7.45
C THR A 164 2.89 2.10 6.85
N HIS A 165 2.48 1.02 6.18
CA HIS A 165 3.40 0.12 5.48
C HIS A 165 4.20 0.86 4.41
N VAL A 166 5.52 0.71 4.46
CA VAL A 166 6.47 1.29 3.50
C VAL A 166 7.08 0.19 2.64
N ASN A 167 6.98 0.36 1.32
CA ASN A 167 7.75 -0.43 0.38
C ASN A 167 9.03 0.31 -0.01
N ILE A 168 10.10 -0.45 -0.27
CA ILE A 168 11.39 0.06 -0.71
C ILE A 168 11.60 -0.32 -2.18
N SER A 169 12.18 0.58 -2.95
CA SER A 169 12.79 0.25 -4.25
C SER A 169 14.30 0.28 -4.03
N ALA A 170 14.96 -0.84 -4.30
CA ALA A 170 16.39 -1.04 -4.20
C ALA A 170 16.91 -1.53 -5.56
#